data_AF-A0A1B6HYJ3-F1
#
_entry.id   AF-A0A1B6HYJ3-F1
#
_cell.length_a   1.000
_cell.length_b   1.000
_cell.length_c   1.000
_cell.angle_alpha   90.00
_cell.angle_beta   90.00
_cell.angle_gamma   90.00
#
_symmetry.space_group_name_H-M   'P 1'
#
loop_
_entity.id
_entity.type
_entity.pdbx_description
1 polymer ?
#
loop_
_entity_poly.entity_id
_entity_poly.type
_entity_poly.pdbx_seq_one_letter_code
_entity_poly.pdbx_strand_id
1 'polypeptide(L)'
;MKSHVLNQPVITAGLLITVSFSLMNVLSANEDFSCPQSCVCAKASIRVQPPFLRWVKLKCGGGDVKLSTTEEIELGNLANYSDIITLDLSGNNLTSITSKAFTLPSLQKLDLNNNYISKIEDGAFKNLPNLKRLDLSNNRLRRVNRNMFDNLHNLERLRLSQNFLSQIKEGTFDELASLKQIDLTNNPLVCDCGLWWILEWARNTSVKFSPLPKCSAPPLLRGQPLRKLKGGSQCAWPQSEFDSSALELNPNHNQVVFEGDTLHLQCRALTAEVDADDTVSWVWADRDPAEVFHQTIQVQNKHIRDNGFIESILVINQLQTNHSGQWRCQFYSDDGNHTTSISVIVINNQTIYCPIQVTKDNKGVYTWPKTVAGHLVELPCAVESTQAQASYMCARGGHWEQLFTDNCPFASETTRILEQFSKMNLNSSEGSVIESLRRFHNFTCDETKQLSDKVDIAFIATTVDNYLSHVPRERELGDLLVEVVNSVMKQPQEVLTEAQRSFNACSRLVSAVETIAHFTPAFQAQKGNVAVQEFAITRQGFHGLTCTWYSHHGKISDFLCFVANETAFIGTKDKVVEASIQVPARLFEQLEVQGIPSSPSGEHLLVAMYSSGHLFPHFNKSKQVT
;
A
#
# COMPACT_ATOMS: atom_id res chain seq x y z
N MET A 1 -74.56 30.46 -14.56
CA MET A 1 -75.63 31.39 -14.98
C MET A 1 -75.13 32.79 -14.64
N LYS A 2 -74.52 33.51 -15.60
CA LYS A 2 -75.18 34.43 -16.55
C LYS A 2 -76.12 35.42 -15.86
N SER A 3 -75.71 36.68 -15.76
CA SER A 3 -76.40 37.75 -16.51
C SER A 3 -75.54 39.02 -16.60
N HIS A 4 -75.04 39.22 -17.82
CA HIS A 4 -74.58 40.46 -18.42
C HIS A 4 -75.66 41.57 -18.32
N VAL A 5 -75.29 42.82 -18.02
CA VAL A 5 -74.97 43.91 -18.99
C VAL A 5 -76.12 44.27 -19.91
N LEU A 6 -76.44 45.57 -20.00
CA LEU A 6 -76.62 46.34 -21.24
C LEU A 6 -76.81 47.83 -20.85
N ASN A 7 -75.78 48.67 -20.95
CA ASN A 7 -75.28 49.37 -22.16
C ASN A 7 -76.36 50.07 -22.98
N GLN A 8 -76.26 51.40 -23.07
CA GLN A 8 -76.52 52.19 -24.29
C GLN A 8 -75.84 53.59 -24.22
N PRO A 9 -75.56 54.25 -25.37
CA PRO A 9 -74.20 54.70 -25.71
C PRO A 9 -74.03 56.18 -26.15
N VAL A 10 -72.74 56.59 -26.25
CA VAL A 10 -72.09 57.46 -27.28
C VAL A 10 -72.52 58.94 -27.38
N ILE A 11 -71.79 59.88 -26.76
CA ILE A 11 -70.65 60.72 -27.24
C ILE A 11 -71.07 61.93 -28.12
N THR A 12 -70.80 63.15 -27.64
CA THR A 12 -69.81 64.08 -28.24
C THR A 12 -69.61 65.37 -27.43
N ALA A 13 -68.36 65.85 -27.48
CA ALA A 13 -67.87 67.23 -27.32
C ALA A 13 -67.40 67.71 -25.92
N GLY A 14 -66.09 68.02 -25.86
CA GLY A 14 -65.58 69.22 -25.20
C GLY A 14 -64.94 69.05 -23.83
N LEU A 15 -63.69 68.56 -23.77
CA LEU A 15 -62.86 68.70 -22.57
C LEU A 15 -62.21 70.09 -22.57
N LEU A 16 -62.69 70.98 -21.70
CA LEU A 16 -62.04 72.24 -21.31
C LEU A 16 -61.69 72.10 -19.83
N ILE A 17 -60.44 71.75 -19.54
CA ILE A 17 -59.88 71.77 -18.18
C ILE A 17 -59.34 73.18 -17.95
N THR A 18 -59.99 73.93 -17.06
CA THR A 18 -59.50 75.22 -16.57
C THR A 18 -58.45 75.01 -15.48
N VAL A 19 -57.34 75.72 -15.69
CA VAL A 19 -56.12 75.77 -14.89
C VAL A 19 -56.31 76.69 -13.69
N SER A 20 -55.93 76.23 -12.49
CA SER A 20 -55.64 77.11 -11.35
C SER A 20 -54.14 77.07 -11.09
N PHE A 21 -53.46 78.16 -11.42
CA PHE A 21 -52.06 78.43 -11.11
C PHE A 21 -51.92 78.80 -9.62
N SER A 22 -51.18 77.98 -8.87
CA SER A 22 -50.30 78.49 -7.81
C SER A 22 -48.88 78.21 -8.27
N LEU A 23 -48.04 79.24 -8.18
CA LEU A 23 -46.67 79.32 -8.68
C LEU A 23 -45.94 77.98 -8.55
N MET A 24 -45.69 77.32 -9.69
CA MET A 24 -44.53 76.46 -9.82
C MET A 24 -43.31 77.35 -9.60
N ASN A 25 -42.68 77.20 -8.44
CA ASN A 25 -41.25 77.37 -8.37
C ASN A 25 -40.68 76.53 -9.52
N VAL A 26 -40.19 77.21 -10.54
CA VAL A 26 -39.17 76.69 -11.45
C VAL A 26 -37.94 76.45 -10.56
N LEU A 27 -37.95 75.37 -9.80
CA LEU A 27 -36.73 74.70 -9.43
C LEU A 27 -36.29 74.00 -10.70
N SER A 28 -35.36 74.65 -11.39
CA SER A 28 -34.42 73.93 -12.23
C SER A 28 -33.76 72.86 -11.36
N ALA A 29 -34.36 71.68 -11.28
CA ALA A 29 -33.64 70.47 -10.91
C ALA A 29 -32.79 70.07 -12.12
N ASN A 30 -31.83 70.93 -12.47
CA ASN A 30 -30.52 70.43 -12.86
C ASN A 30 -29.96 69.78 -11.59
N GLU A 31 -30.43 68.59 -11.25
CA GLU A 31 -29.57 67.68 -10.50
C GLU A 31 -28.50 67.28 -11.51
N ASP A 32 -27.38 68.01 -11.45
CA ASP A 32 -26.16 67.64 -12.12
C ASP A 32 -25.80 66.24 -11.64
N PHE A 33 -26.16 65.25 -12.46
CA PHE A 33 -25.73 63.88 -12.28
C PHE A 33 -24.20 63.86 -12.31
N SER A 34 -23.60 63.83 -11.13
CA SER A 34 -22.17 63.78 -10.98
C SER A 34 -21.68 62.36 -11.22
N CYS A 35 -20.60 62.22 -11.98
CA CYS A 35 -19.88 60.96 -12.06
C CYS A 35 -19.39 60.61 -10.64
N PRO A 36 -19.52 59.35 -10.16
CA PRO A 36 -18.98 58.99 -8.85
C PRO A 36 -17.50 59.39 -8.78
N GLN A 37 -17.03 59.87 -7.63
CA GLN A 37 -15.67 60.43 -7.47
C GLN A 37 -14.57 59.44 -7.87
N SER A 38 -14.82 58.15 -7.69
CA SER A 38 -13.91 57.06 -8.05
C SER A 38 -14.06 56.58 -9.50
N CYS A 39 -14.83 57.28 -10.34
CA CYS A 39 -15.17 56.87 -11.69
C CYS A 39 -14.95 57.95 -12.75
N VAL A 40 -14.74 57.49 -13.98
CA VAL A 40 -14.68 58.29 -15.20
C VAL A 40 -15.86 57.90 -16.09
N CYS A 41 -16.70 58.88 -16.43
CA CYS A 41 -17.93 58.69 -17.18
C CYS A 41 -17.79 59.24 -18.61
N ALA A 42 -18.17 58.44 -19.61
CA ALA A 42 -18.19 58.88 -21.02
C ALA A 42 -19.62 58.95 -21.58
N LYS A 43 -19.97 60.10 -22.16
CA LYS A 43 -21.21 60.30 -22.93
C LYS A 43 -21.01 59.79 -24.36
N ALA A 44 -22.00 59.11 -24.94
CA ALA A 44 -21.96 58.75 -26.36
C ALA A 44 -22.56 59.88 -27.21
N SER A 45 -21.77 60.43 -28.14
CA SER A 45 -22.29 61.31 -29.20
C SER A 45 -23.06 60.48 -30.23
N ILE A 46 -24.31 60.15 -29.93
CA ILE A 46 -25.27 59.71 -30.94
C ILE A 46 -26.05 60.97 -31.33
N ARG A 47 -26.07 61.33 -32.63
CA ARG A 47 -26.92 62.41 -33.15
C ARG A 47 -28.39 62.01 -33.01
N VAL A 48 -28.97 62.26 -31.85
CA VAL A 48 -30.41 62.36 -31.64
C VAL A 48 -30.64 63.68 -30.92
N GLN A 49 -31.57 64.49 -31.43
CA GLN A 49 -32.00 65.74 -30.83
C GLN A 49 -32.38 65.54 -29.34
N PRO A 50 -32.25 66.59 -28.49
CA PRO A 50 -32.56 66.49 -27.06
C PRO A 50 -34.04 66.09 -26.85
N PRO A 51 -34.36 65.32 -25.77
CA PRO A 51 -33.86 65.59 -24.43
C PRO A 51 -33.44 64.35 -23.62
N PHE A 52 -32.40 63.59 -23.97
CA PHE A 52 -31.81 62.62 -23.02
C PHE A 52 -30.31 62.44 -23.26
N LEU A 53 -29.48 63.15 -22.51
CA LEU A 53 -28.04 62.86 -22.42
C LEU A 53 -27.84 61.72 -21.42
N ARG A 54 -27.43 60.55 -21.91
CA ARG A 54 -27.33 59.28 -21.17
C ARG A 54 -25.88 58.78 -21.20
N TRP A 55 -25.25 58.46 -20.06
CA TRP A 55 -23.89 57.89 -20.08
C TRP A 55 -23.94 56.43 -20.54
N VAL A 56 -23.11 56.10 -21.51
CA VAL A 56 -23.08 54.77 -22.13
C VAL A 56 -21.98 53.90 -21.54
N LYS A 57 -20.93 54.51 -20.96
CA LYS A 57 -19.77 53.80 -20.42
C LYS A 57 -19.28 54.46 -19.12
N LEU A 58 -19.08 53.63 -18.10
CA LEU A 58 -18.54 53.98 -16.81
C LEU A 58 -17.27 53.16 -16.55
N LYS A 59 -16.17 53.80 -16.14
CA LYS A 59 -14.97 53.11 -15.65
C LYS A 59 -14.68 53.56 -14.23
N CYS A 60 -14.64 52.64 -13.28
CA CYS A 60 -14.39 52.98 -11.86
C CYS A 60 -13.12 52.33 -11.35
N GLY A 61 -12.30 53.14 -10.68
CA GLY A 61 -10.96 52.77 -10.24
C GLY A 61 -10.00 52.43 -11.39
N GLY A 62 -8.87 51.84 -11.02
CA GLY A 62 -7.73 51.60 -11.89
C GLY A 62 -6.75 52.79 -11.90
N GLY A 63 -5.49 52.52 -12.29
CA GLY A 63 -4.42 53.53 -12.18
C GLY A 63 -4.04 53.79 -10.73
N ASP A 64 -4.16 55.06 -10.29
CA ASP A 64 -3.73 55.53 -8.96
C ASP A 64 -4.75 55.23 -7.83
N VAL A 65 -6.03 54.99 -8.16
CA VAL A 65 -7.10 54.67 -7.20
C VAL A 65 -7.60 53.25 -7.44
N LYS A 66 -7.44 52.37 -6.45
CA LYS A 66 -7.89 50.96 -6.52
C LYS A 66 -8.98 50.69 -5.51
N LEU A 67 -10.11 50.18 -6.00
CA LEU A 67 -11.27 49.81 -5.19
C LEU A 67 -11.05 48.45 -4.52
N SER A 68 -11.43 48.31 -3.24
CA SER A 68 -11.33 47.03 -2.52
C SER A 68 -12.67 46.31 -2.42
N THR A 69 -13.77 47.06 -2.47
CA THR A 69 -15.16 46.56 -2.45
C THR A 69 -16.00 47.24 -3.52
N THR A 70 -17.09 46.60 -3.95
CA THR A 70 -18.07 47.22 -4.88
C THR A 70 -18.94 48.27 -4.19
N GLU A 71 -19.01 48.26 -2.86
CA GLU A 71 -19.77 49.23 -2.05
C GLU A 71 -19.15 50.64 -2.09
N GLU A 72 -17.81 50.73 -2.24
CA GLU A 72 -17.07 51.99 -2.41
C GLU A 72 -17.47 52.82 -3.65
N ILE A 73 -18.15 52.19 -4.62
CA ILE A 73 -18.62 52.84 -5.85
C ILE A 73 -19.96 53.57 -5.59
N GLU A 74 -20.54 53.41 -4.39
CA GLU A 74 -21.85 53.95 -3.98
C GLU A 74 -22.95 53.69 -5.02
N LEU A 75 -22.93 52.52 -5.65
CA LEU A 75 -23.90 52.14 -6.69
C LEU A 75 -25.35 52.09 -6.17
N GLY A 76 -25.53 51.97 -4.85
CA GLY A 76 -26.83 51.89 -4.17
C GLY A 76 -27.70 53.14 -4.24
N ASN A 77 -27.12 54.33 -4.46
CA ASN A 77 -27.87 55.58 -4.67
C ASN A 77 -28.20 55.84 -6.16
N LEU A 78 -27.83 54.93 -7.07
CA LEU A 78 -27.92 55.12 -8.53
C LEU A 78 -29.16 54.47 -9.16
N ALA A 79 -30.29 54.44 -8.45
CA ALA A 79 -31.54 53.76 -8.86
C ALA A 79 -32.17 54.26 -10.19
N ASN A 80 -31.60 55.29 -10.83
CA ASN A 80 -32.15 55.88 -12.05
C ASN A 80 -31.21 55.84 -13.27
N TYR A 81 -30.06 55.15 -13.20
CA TYR A 81 -29.14 54.98 -14.34
C TYR A 81 -29.58 53.83 -15.26
N SER A 82 -30.79 53.95 -15.77
CA SER A 82 -31.43 53.07 -16.77
C SER A 82 -30.66 52.96 -18.10
N ASP A 83 -29.48 53.57 -18.21
CA ASP A 83 -28.80 53.79 -19.47
C ASP A 83 -27.32 53.40 -19.48
N ILE A 84 -26.75 52.96 -18.34
CA ILE A 84 -25.37 52.46 -18.31
C ILE A 84 -25.33 51.15 -19.09
N ILE A 85 -24.59 51.15 -20.20
CA ILE A 85 -24.44 50.00 -21.08
C ILE A 85 -23.13 49.26 -20.82
N THR A 86 -22.08 49.96 -20.36
CA THR A 86 -20.77 49.37 -20.04
C THR A 86 -20.27 49.85 -18.68
N LEU A 87 -19.82 48.92 -17.86
CA LEU A 87 -19.16 49.15 -16.58
C LEU A 87 -17.79 48.44 -16.60
N ASP A 88 -16.72 49.21 -16.44
CA ASP A 88 -15.34 48.74 -16.34
C ASP A 88 -14.82 48.92 -14.92
N LEU A 89 -14.61 47.81 -14.23
CA LEU A 89 -14.02 47.68 -12.89
C LEU A 89 -12.68 46.93 -12.93
N SER A 90 -12.06 46.86 -14.11
CA SER A 90 -10.81 46.13 -14.29
C SER A 90 -9.62 46.81 -13.61
N GLY A 91 -8.68 46.03 -13.08
CA GLY A 91 -7.44 46.54 -12.47
C GLY A 91 -7.61 47.12 -11.06
N ASN A 92 -8.62 46.67 -10.31
CA ASN A 92 -8.86 47.03 -8.92
C ASN A 92 -8.36 45.93 -7.95
N ASN A 93 -8.66 46.05 -6.65
CA ASN A 93 -8.29 45.10 -5.60
C ASN A 93 -9.52 44.33 -5.07
N LEU A 94 -10.56 44.15 -5.88
CA LEU A 94 -11.78 43.47 -5.46
C LEU A 94 -11.48 42.02 -5.08
N THR A 95 -11.96 41.56 -3.93
CA THR A 95 -11.73 40.19 -3.42
C THR A 95 -12.99 39.31 -3.49
N SER A 96 -14.17 39.91 -3.47
CA SER A 96 -15.44 39.20 -3.57
C SER A 96 -16.51 40.05 -4.27
N ILE A 97 -17.51 39.37 -4.84
CA ILE A 97 -18.70 39.99 -5.43
C ILE A 97 -19.94 39.49 -4.70
N THR A 98 -20.71 40.40 -4.15
CA THR A 98 -21.93 40.09 -3.39
C THR A 98 -23.18 40.11 -4.27
N SER A 99 -24.24 39.43 -3.84
CA SER A 99 -25.58 39.39 -4.46
C SER A 99 -26.22 40.77 -4.68
N LYS A 100 -25.77 41.79 -3.93
CA LYS A 100 -26.25 43.18 -4.00
C LYS A 100 -25.31 44.12 -4.74
N ALA A 101 -24.17 43.62 -5.25
CA ALA A 101 -23.13 44.44 -5.84
C ALA A 101 -23.61 45.23 -7.08
N PHE A 102 -24.52 44.66 -7.86
CA PHE A 102 -24.98 45.26 -9.12
C PHE A 102 -26.50 45.26 -9.23
N THR A 103 -27.08 46.43 -9.48
CA THR A 103 -28.50 46.61 -9.85
C THR A 103 -28.58 47.53 -11.06
N LEU A 104 -28.21 47.00 -12.23
CA LEU A 104 -28.04 47.80 -13.46
C LEU A 104 -28.79 47.13 -14.63
N PRO A 105 -30.10 47.42 -14.80
CA PRO A 105 -30.95 46.66 -15.70
C PRO A 105 -30.57 46.78 -17.18
N SER A 106 -29.92 47.88 -17.60
CA SER A 106 -29.53 48.13 -19.00
C SER A 106 -28.08 47.76 -19.32
N LEU A 107 -27.34 47.23 -18.34
CA LEU A 107 -25.93 46.91 -18.52
C LEU A 107 -25.76 45.77 -19.53
N GLN A 108 -24.90 45.98 -20.52
CA GLN A 108 -24.59 44.98 -21.55
C GLN A 108 -23.15 44.46 -21.46
N LYS A 109 -22.24 45.20 -20.83
CA LYS A 109 -20.84 44.82 -20.67
C LYS A 109 -20.34 45.12 -19.25
N LEU A 110 -19.77 44.12 -18.60
CA LEU A 110 -19.13 44.22 -17.29
C LEU A 110 -17.70 43.66 -17.37
N ASP A 111 -16.71 44.51 -17.13
CA ASP A 111 -15.30 44.11 -17.05
C ASP A 111 -14.85 44.08 -15.58
N LEU A 112 -14.46 42.92 -15.08
CA LEU A 112 -13.98 42.65 -13.71
C LEU A 112 -12.57 42.02 -13.71
N ASN A 113 -11.90 42.03 -14.86
CA ASN A 113 -10.61 41.38 -15.03
C ASN A 113 -9.46 42.09 -14.28
N ASN A 114 -8.38 41.37 -13.99
CA ASN A 114 -7.24 41.88 -13.22
C ASN A 114 -7.63 42.39 -11.82
N ASN A 115 -8.37 41.58 -11.07
CA ASN A 115 -8.72 41.81 -9.66
C ASN A 115 -8.21 40.63 -8.80
N TYR A 116 -8.58 40.57 -7.52
CA TYR A 116 -8.25 39.48 -6.61
C TYR A 116 -9.48 38.64 -6.22
N ILE A 117 -10.49 38.58 -7.10
CA ILE A 117 -11.78 37.98 -6.78
C ILE A 117 -11.59 36.47 -6.61
N SER A 118 -11.84 35.97 -5.40
CA SER A 118 -11.84 34.54 -5.07
C SER A 118 -13.24 33.98 -4.79
N LYS A 119 -14.20 34.86 -4.43
CA LYS A 119 -15.58 34.48 -4.10
C LYS A 119 -16.61 35.31 -4.88
N ILE A 120 -17.60 34.65 -5.45
CA ILE A 120 -18.78 35.26 -6.06
C ILE A 120 -19.98 34.63 -5.37
N GLU A 121 -20.84 35.45 -4.75
CA GLU A 121 -22.07 34.95 -4.13
C GLU A 121 -23.08 34.47 -5.17
N ASP A 122 -23.90 33.51 -4.77
CA ASP A 122 -25.04 33.06 -5.57
C ASP A 122 -25.95 34.26 -5.91
N GLY A 123 -26.33 34.40 -7.18
CA GLY A 123 -27.13 35.52 -7.66
C GLY A 123 -26.42 36.87 -7.75
N ALA A 124 -25.08 36.94 -7.61
CA ALA A 124 -24.27 38.16 -7.78
C ALA A 124 -24.60 38.99 -9.04
N PHE A 125 -25.01 38.33 -10.12
CA PHE A 125 -25.31 38.97 -11.40
C PHE A 125 -26.82 38.94 -11.76
N LYS A 126 -27.68 38.49 -10.85
CA LYS A 126 -29.11 38.24 -11.10
C LYS A 126 -29.86 39.48 -11.60
N ASN A 127 -29.47 40.66 -11.13
CA ASN A 127 -30.09 41.94 -11.50
C ASN A 127 -29.46 42.59 -12.74
N LEU A 128 -28.82 41.81 -13.62
CA LEU A 128 -28.21 42.24 -14.88
C LEU A 128 -28.85 41.54 -16.10
N PRO A 129 -30.17 41.67 -16.31
CA PRO A 129 -30.91 40.87 -17.29
C PRO A 129 -30.47 41.10 -18.75
N ASN A 130 -29.88 42.25 -19.07
CA ASN A 130 -29.42 42.60 -20.42
C ASN A 130 -27.92 42.38 -20.65
N LEU A 131 -27.21 41.75 -19.71
CA LEU A 131 -25.77 41.57 -19.80
C LEU A 131 -25.41 40.63 -20.95
N LYS A 132 -24.53 41.09 -21.84
CA LYS A 132 -24.06 40.34 -23.02
C LYS A 132 -22.61 39.92 -22.90
N ARG A 133 -21.79 40.62 -22.11
CA ARG A 133 -20.35 40.37 -21.98
C ARG A 133 -19.93 40.50 -20.53
N LEU A 134 -19.29 39.46 -20.01
CA LEU A 134 -18.72 39.41 -18.67
C LEU A 134 -17.26 38.96 -18.75
N ASP A 135 -16.35 39.79 -18.25
CA ASP A 135 -14.92 39.47 -18.19
C ASP A 135 -14.45 39.32 -16.73
N LEU A 136 -14.16 38.09 -16.32
CA LEU A 136 -13.63 37.72 -15.00
C LEU A 136 -12.19 37.20 -15.11
N SER A 137 -11.50 37.47 -16.22
CA SER A 137 -10.14 36.95 -16.44
C SER A 137 -9.10 37.55 -15.48
N ASN A 138 -8.01 36.81 -15.22
CA ASN A 138 -6.95 37.21 -14.30
C ASN A 138 -7.48 37.60 -12.91
N ASN A 139 -8.13 36.63 -12.27
CA ASN A 139 -8.66 36.71 -10.90
C ASN A 139 -8.18 35.48 -10.10
N ARG A 140 -8.78 35.22 -8.93
CA ARG A 140 -8.42 34.11 -8.04
C ARG A 140 -9.54 33.07 -7.90
N LEU A 141 -10.41 32.96 -8.91
CA LEU A 141 -11.53 32.03 -8.86
C LEU A 141 -11.03 30.58 -8.96
N ARG A 142 -11.42 29.75 -7.98
CA ARG A 142 -11.09 28.32 -7.94
C ARG A 142 -12.26 27.42 -8.33
N ARG A 143 -13.47 27.91 -8.09
CA ARG A 143 -14.73 27.24 -8.42
C ARG A 143 -15.69 28.24 -9.04
N VAL A 144 -16.59 27.72 -9.88
CA VAL A 144 -17.78 28.42 -10.37
C VAL A 144 -18.96 27.47 -10.26
N ASN A 145 -20.15 27.98 -9.94
CA ASN A 145 -21.36 27.18 -9.81
C ASN A 145 -22.50 27.75 -10.67
N ARG A 146 -23.59 27.00 -10.84
CA ARG A 146 -24.75 27.42 -11.62
C ARG A 146 -25.42 28.69 -11.08
N ASN A 147 -25.57 28.78 -9.77
CA ASN A 147 -26.30 29.85 -9.08
C ASN A 147 -25.60 31.22 -9.20
N MET A 148 -24.28 31.25 -9.37
CA MET A 148 -23.52 32.48 -9.65
C MET A 148 -24.01 33.17 -10.94
N PHE A 149 -24.45 32.38 -11.93
CA PHE A 149 -24.88 32.86 -13.25
C PHE A 149 -26.41 32.93 -13.41
N ASP A 150 -27.16 32.83 -12.32
CA ASP A 150 -28.62 32.89 -12.31
C ASP A 150 -29.15 34.13 -13.08
N ASN A 151 -30.17 33.93 -13.92
CA ASN A 151 -30.80 34.93 -14.79
C ASN A 151 -29.92 35.61 -15.87
N LEU A 152 -28.70 35.11 -16.14
CA LEU A 152 -27.84 35.62 -17.22
C LEU A 152 -28.15 35.04 -18.61
N HIS A 153 -29.44 34.94 -18.97
CA HIS A 153 -29.90 34.30 -20.20
C HIS A 153 -29.45 35.00 -21.50
N ASN A 154 -29.14 36.30 -21.44
CA ASN A 154 -28.71 37.12 -22.58
C ASN A 154 -27.18 37.19 -22.75
N LEU A 155 -26.42 36.53 -21.89
CA LEU A 155 -24.96 36.59 -21.91
C LEU A 155 -24.43 35.91 -23.17
N GLU A 156 -23.66 36.63 -23.99
CA GLU A 156 -23.08 36.10 -25.23
C GLU A 156 -21.62 35.69 -25.08
N ARG A 157 -20.87 36.37 -24.19
CA ARG A 157 -19.43 36.14 -23.98
C ARG A 157 -19.08 36.13 -22.51
N LEU A 158 -18.42 35.05 -22.09
CA LEU A 158 -17.89 34.88 -20.74
C LEU A 158 -16.38 34.61 -20.81
N ARG A 159 -15.58 35.37 -20.08
CA ARG A 159 -14.15 35.12 -19.93
C ARG A 159 -13.81 34.77 -18.49
N LEU A 160 -13.18 33.61 -18.32
CA LEU A 160 -12.72 33.06 -17.05
C LEU A 160 -11.23 32.68 -17.14
N SER A 161 -10.51 33.15 -18.15
CA SER A 161 -9.10 32.78 -18.35
C SER A 161 -8.18 33.33 -17.25
N GLN A 162 -7.05 32.67 -17.01
CA GLN A 162 -6.10 33.04 -15.95
C GLN A 162 -6.77 33.09 -14.56
N ASN A 163 -7.48 32.02 -14.21
CA ASN A 163 -7.99 31.76 -12.88
C ASN A 163 -7.40 30.42 -12.39
N PHE A 164 -7.91 29.89 -11.28
CA PHE A 164 -7.46 28.66 -10.65
C PHE A 164 -8.52 27.55 -10.74
N LEU A 165 -9.34 27.55 -11.80
CA LEU A 165 -10.38 26.55 -12.00
C LEU A 165 -9.75 25.18 -12.33
N SER A 166 -9.91 24.20 -11.45
CA SER A 166 -9.43 22.84 -11.65
C SER A 166 -10.54 21.91 -12.16
N GLN A 167 -11.74 22.01 -11.61
CA GLN A 167 -12.92 21.25 -11.99
C GLN A 167 -14.11 22.19 -12.21
N ILE A 168 -15.02 21.80 -13.13
CA ILE A 168 -16.26 22.53 -13.42
C ILE A 168 -17.39 21.50 -13.46
N LYS A 169 -18.34 21.62 -12.52
CA LYS A 169 -19.44 20.66 -12.36
C LYS A 169 -20.41 20.73 -13.55
N GLU A 170 -21.00 19.59 -13.88
CA GLU A 170 -22.04 19.50 -14.90
C GLU A 170 -23.22 20.43 -14.58
N GLY A 171 -23.72 21.11 -15.61
CA GLY A 171 -24.82 22.07 -15.49
C GLY A 171 -24.45 23.47 -15.00
N THR A 172 -23.16 23.74 -14.73
CA THR A 172 -22.69 25.08 -14.28
C THR A 172 -23.08 26.21 -15.24
N PHE A 173 -23.19 25.94 -16.54
CA PHE A 173 -23.47 26.95 -17.57
C PHE A 173 -24.88 26.89 -18.15
N ASP A 174 -25.79 26.12 -17.55
CA ASP A 174 -27.14 25.88 -18.11
C ASP A 174 -28.01 27.14 -18.16
N GLU A 175 -27.79 28.09 -17.26
CA GLU A 175 -28.50 29.38 -17.24
C GLU A 175 -28.12 30.30 -18.41
N LEU A 176 -26.98 30.04 -19.07
CA LEU A 176 -26.38 30.89 -20.10
C LEU A 176 -26.91 30.59 -21.51
N ALA A 177 -28.23 30.65 -21.68
CA ALA A 177 -28.92 30.21 -22.90
C ALA A 177 -28.46 30.90 -24.20
N SER A 178 -28.01 32.16 -24.16
CA SER A 178 -27.55 32.92 -25.34
C SER A 178 -26.03 32.91 -25.54
N LEU A 179 -25.30 32.09 -24.79
CA LEU A 179 -23.83 32.10 -24.82
C LEU A 179 -23.31 31.67 -26.19
N LYS A 180 -22.33 32.42 -26.69
CA LYS A 180 -21.68 32.17 -27.99
C LYS A 180 -20.21 31.84 -27.83
N GLN A 181 -19.55 32.44 -26.85
CA GLN A 181 -18.11 32.29 -26.63
C GLN A 181 -17.77 32.19 -25.15
N ILE A 182 -16.92 31.23 -24.81
CA ILE A 182 -16.35 31.06 -23.49
C ILE A 182 -14.83 30.96 -23.57
N ASP A 183 -14.12 31.64 -22.66
CA ASP A 183 -12.66 31.53 -22.52
C ASP A 183 -12.32 30.92 -21.16
N LEU A 184 -11.72 29.72 -21.19
CA LEU A 184 -11.25 28.97 -20.02
C LEU A 184 -9.72 28.78 -20.02
N THR A 185 -9.01 29.48 -20.90
CA THR A 185 -7.56 29.30 -21.06
C THR A 185 -6.78 29.65 -19.80
N ASN A 186 -5.61 29.05 -19.62
CA ASN A 186 -4.74 29.27 -18.45
C ASN A 186 -5.44 29.04 -17.10
N ASN A 187 -6.25 27.99 -17.02
CA ASN A 187 -6.77 27.42 -15.78
C ASN A 187 -6.15 26.03 -15.57
N PRO A 188 -5.92 25.58 -14.32
CA PRO A 188 -5.36 24.27 -14.00
C PRO A 188 -6.36 23.12 -14.18
N LEU A 189 -7.04 23.04 -15.34
CA LEU A 189 -8.13 22.10 -15.61
C LEU A 189 -7.68 20.63 -15.48
N VAL A 190 -8.43 19.84 -14.72
CA VAL A 190 -8.32 18.39 -14.61
C VAL A 190 -9.22 17.78 -15.68
N CYS A 191 -8.62 17.22 -16.72
CA CYS A 191 -9.31 16.63 -17.86
C CYS A 191 -9.62 15.15 -17.62
N ASP A 192 -10.54 14.91 -16.71
CA ASP A 192 -11.09 13.59 -16.38
C ASP A 192 -12.51 13.41 -16.96
N CYS A 193 -13.20 12.35 -16.54
CA CYS A 193 -14.59 12.10 -16.94
C CYS A 193 -15.56 13.16 -16.41
N GLY A 194 -15.27 13.78 -15.26
CA GLY A 194 -16.09 14.82 -14.65
C GLY A 194 -16.06 16.14 -15.43
N LEU A 195 -15.03 16.39 -16.25
CA LEU A 195 -14.98 17.55 -17.14
C LEU A 195 -15.52 17.26 -18.56
N TRP A 196 -15.80 15.99 -18.90
CA TRP A 196 -16.16 15.62 -20.27
C TRP A 196 -17.46 16.28 -20.78
N TRP A 197 -18.46 16.45 -19.90
CA TRP A 197 -19.75 17.05 -20.24
C TRP A 197 -19.62 18.40 -20.94
N ILE A 198 -18.57 19.19 -20.64
CA ILE A 198 -18.40 20.55 -21.17
C ILE A 198 -18.21 20.55 -22.70
N LEU A 199 -17.62 19.49 -23.26
CA LEU A 199 -17.45 19.34 -24.71
C LEU A 199 -18.78 19.05 -25.38
N GLU A 200 -19.60 18.20 -24.76
CA GLU A 200 -20.92 17.83 -25.24
C GLU A 200 -21.91 19.00 -25.10
N TRP A 201 -21.89 19.69 -23.96
CA TRP A 201 -22.62 20.93 -23.74
C TRP A 201 -22.26 21.99 -24.79
N ALA A 202 -20.97 22.26 -25.02
CA ALA A 202 -20.53 23.24 -26.01
C ALA A 202 -20.97 22.87 -27.44
N ARG A 203 -20.98 21.57 -27.76
CA ARG A 203 -21.48 21.05 -29.03
C ARG A 203 -22.98 21.25 -29.18
N ASN A 204 -23.77 20.90 -28.16
CA ASN A 204 -25.23 20.98 -28.18
C ASN A 204 -25.74 22.42 -28.16
N THR A 205 -25.05 23.31 -27.46
CA THR A 205 -25.39 24.75 -27.36
C THR A 205 -24.72 25.61 -28.44
N SER A 206 -23.86 25.03 -29.29
CA SER A 206 -23.05 25.76 -30.30
C SER A 206 -22.11 26.85 -29.72
N VAL A 207 -21.76 26.74 -28.45
CA VAL A 207 -20.79 27.63 -27.77
C VAL A 207 -19.37 27.32 -28.24
N LYS A 208 -18.58 28.36 -28.53
CA LYS A 208 -17.17 28.22 -28.95
C LYS A 208 -16.20 28.53 -27.82
N PHE A 209 -15.22 27.65 -27.62
CA PHE A 209 -14.03 27.97 -26.83
C PHE A 209 -13.13 28.95 -27.60
N SER A 210 -12.88 30.14 -27.06
CA SER A 210 -12.09 31.18 -27.74
C SER A 210 -11.16 31.91 -26.75
N PRO A 211 -9.87 31.50 -26.63
CA PRO A 211 -9.19 30.40 -27.32
C PRO A 211 -9.49 28.99 -26.75
N LEU A 212 -8.94 27.93 -27.37
CA LEU A 212 -9.12 26.54 -26.90
C LEU A 212 -8.38 26.29 -25.56
N PRO A 213 -9.06 25.83 -24.50
CA PRO A 213 -8.42 25.51 -23.23
C PRO A 213 -7.54 24.26 -23.34
N LYS A 214 -6.52 24.19 -22.47
CA LYS A 214 -5.58 23.08 -22.34
C LYS A 214 -5.73 22.43 -20.98
N CYS A 215 -5.45 21.13 -20.91
CA CYS A 215 -5.44 20.34 -19.69
C CYS A 215 -4.18 20.59 -18.87
N SER A 216 -4.31 20.64 -17.55
CA SER A 216 -3.20 20.67 -16.60
C SER A 216 -2.92 19.29 -16.02
N ALA A 217 -3.97 18.53 -15.76
CA ALA A 217 -3.94 17.15 -15.29
C ALA A 217 -4.94 16.30 -16.11
N PRO A 218 -4.83 14.95 -16.11
CA PRO A 218 -3.73 14.16 -15.57
C PRO A 218 -2.41 14.37 -16.35
N PRO A 219 -1.24 13.91 -15.84
CA PRO A 219 0.07 14.11 -16.48
C PRO A 219 0.12 13.74 -17.96
N LEU A 220 -0.59 12.68 -18.36
CA LEU A 220 -0.68 12.21 -19.76
C LEU A 220 -1.37 13.21 -20.70
N LEU A 221 -2.30 14.01 -20.19
CA LEU A 221 -3.01 15.03 -20.96
C LEU A 221 -2.47 16.43 -20.74
N ARG A 222 -1.46 16.61 -19.88
CA ARG A 222 -0.90 17.93 -19.58
C ARG A 222 -0.45 18.66 -20.84
N GLY A 223 -0.91 19.89 -20.99
CA GLY A 223 -0.65 20.75 -22.16
C GLY A 223 -1.46 20.42 -23.42
N GLN A 224 -2.22 19.32 -23.43
CA GLN A 224 -3.08 18.95 -24.55
C GLN A 224 -4.35 19.79 -24.58
N PRO A 225 -4.90 20.13 -25.76
CA PRO A 225 -6.16 20.85 -25.86
C PRO A 225 -7.33 19.98 -25.38
N LEU A 226 -8.31 20.59 -24.69
CA LEU A 226 -9.46 19.92 -24.07
C LEU A 226 -10.24 19.03 -25.05
N ARG A 227 -10.33 19.41 -26.33
CA ARG A 227 -11.01 18.61 -27.39
C ARG A 227 -10.41 17.21 -27.59
N LYS A 228 -9.17 16.95 -27.14
CA LYS A 228 -8.56 15.61 -27.19
C LYS A 228 -9.09 14.66 -26.12
N LEU A 229 -9.85 15.15 -25.15
CA LEU A 229 -10.53 14.32 -24.17
C LEU A 229 -11.50 13.38 -24.90
N LYS A 230 -11.22 12.08 -24.81
CA LYS A 230 -12.08 11.03 -25.35
C LYS A 230 -12.95 10.52 -24.20
N GLY A 231 -14.23 10.78 -24.31
CA GLY A 231 -15.25 10.33 -23.38
C GLY A 231 -16.56 10.21 -24.15
N GLY A 232 -17.44 9.39 -23.62
CA GLY A 232 -18.70 8.92 -24.13
C GLY A 232 -19.18 7.88 -23.12
N SER A 233 -20.30 7.20 -23.34
CA SER A 233 -20.93 6.24 -22.42
C SER A 233 -20.07 5.05 -21.91
N GLN A 234 -18.75 5.05 -22.16
CA GLN A 234 -17.72 4.13 -21.67
C GLN A 234 -16.49 4.93 -21.19
N CYS A 235 -16.66 5.78 -20.19
CA CYS A 235 -15.54 6.43 -19.52
C CYS A 235 -14.83 5.38 -18.62
N ALA A 236 -14.06 4.48 -19.23
CA ALA A 236 -13.29 3.43 -18.55
C ALA A 236 -11.82 3.86 -18.44
N TRP A 237 -11.56 4.85 -17.61
CA TRP A 237 -10.21 5.08 -17.10
C TRP A 237 -9.97 4.05 -15.99
N PRO A 238 -8.80 3.38 -15.93
CA PRO A 238 -8.54 2.42 -14.87
C PRO A 238 -8.74 3.11 -13.53
N GLN A 239 -9.75 2.65 -12.79
CA GLN A 239 -10.15 3.18 -11.48
C GLN A 239 -9.06 3.02 -10.39
N SER A 240 -7.88 2.52 -10.76
CA SER A 240 -6.81 2.14 -9.83
C SER A 240 -5.79 3.24 -9.53
N GLU A 241 -5.89 4.45 -10.09
CA GLU A 241 -5.01 5.57 -9.70
C GLU A 241 -5.73 6.92 -9.50
N PHE A 242 -7.05 7.00 -9.73
CA PHE A 242 -7.82 8.23 -9.57
C PHE A 242 -9.26 7.97 -9.08
N ASP A 243 -9.46 6.95 -8.25
CA ASP A 243 -10.63 6.95 -7.37
C ASP A 243 -10.35 7.95 -6.25
N SER A 244 -10.78 9.19 -6.46
CA SER A 244 -11.02 10.10 -5.34
C SER A 244 -12.27 9.62 -4.60
N SER A 245 -12.18 8.41 -4.02
CA SER A 245 -12.90 8.14 -2.78
C SER A 245 -12.43 9.25 -1.85
N ALA A 246 -13.26 10.30 -1.71
CA ALA A 246 -12.91 11.47 -0.93
C ALA A 246 -12.54 11.09 0.50
N LEU A 247 -12.89 9.88 0.95
CA LEU A 247 -12.56 9.26 2.23
C LEU A 247 -11.74 7.97 2.07
N GLU A 248 -10.59 7.94 2.70
CA GLU A 248 -9.76 6.76 2.96
C GLU A 248 -10.02 6.27 4.40
N LEU A 249 -10.39 5.00 4.57
CA LEU A 249 -10.50 4.34 5.87
C LEU A 249 -9.29 3.43 6.11
N ASN A 250 -8.72 3.51 7.30
CA ASN A 250 -7.66 2.63 7.76
C ASN A 250 -8.01 2.10 9.16
N PRO A 251 -8.16 0.77 9.35
CA PRO A 251 -8.12 -0.27 8.32
C PRO A 251 -9.29 -0.17 7.32
N ASN A 252 -9.09 -0.70 6.12
CA ASN A 252 -10.05 -0.62 5.00
C ASN A 252 -10.94 -1.88 4.84
N HIS A 253 -10.89 -2.81 5.78
CA HIS A 253 -11.64 -4.08 5.77
C HIS A 253 -12.28 -4.33 7.13
N ASN A 254 -13.33 -5.15 7.18
CA ASN A 254 -14.04 -5.46 8.42
C ASN A 254 -13.10 -6.04 9.50
N GLN A 255 -13.32 -5.67 10.75
CA GLN A 255 -12.45 -6.01 11.88
C GLN A 255 -13.13 -7.03 12.80
N VAL A 256 -12.34 -8.01 13.23
CA VAL A 256 -12.70 -8.95 14.29
C VAL A 256 -11.68 -8.78 15.40
N VAL A 257 -12.15 -8.34 16.56
CA VAL A 257 -11.32 -7.91 17.70
C VAL A 257 -11.80 -8.57 18.98
N PHE A 258 -10.98 -8.62 20.02
CA PHE A 258 -11.37 -9.21 21.29
C PHE A 258 -11.71 -8.14 22.32
N GLU A 259 -12.61 -8.50 23.24
CA GLU A 259 -12.94 -7.66 24.39
C GLU A 259 -11.69 -7.37 25.24
N GLY A 260 -11.50 -6.10 25.57
CA GLY A 260 -10.32 -5.57 26.25
C GLY A 260 -9.21 -5.06 25.33
N ASP A 261 -9.24 -5.36 24.03
CA ASP A 261 -8.27 -4.83 23.07
C ASP A 261 -8.55 -3.34 22.78
N THR A 262 -7.54 -2.66 22.22
CA THR A 262 -7.67 -1.29 21.71
C THR A 262 -7.89 -1.31 20.20
N LEU A 263 -8.91 -0.60 19.72
CA LEU A 263 -9.17 -0.42 18.28
C LEU A 263 -8.92 1.02 17.86
N HIS A 264 -8.15 1.17 16.78
CA HIS A 264 -7.89 2.45 16.11
C HIS A 264 -8.56 2.43 14.74
N LEU A 265 -9.50 3.34 14.51
CA LEU A 265 -10.10 3.59 13.21
C LEU A 265 -9.70 4.99 12.76
N GLN A 266 -9.00 5.07 11.64
CA GLN A 266 -8.56 6.31 11.04
C GLN A 266 -9.37 6.56 9.78
N CYS A 267 -9.82 7.79 9.63
CA CYS A 267 -10.56 8.24 8.47
C CYS A 267 -9.95 9.53 7.95
N ARG A 268 -9.57 9.52 6.68
CA ARG A 268 -8.86 10.63 6.05
C ARG A 268 -9.62 11.10 4.82
N ALA A 269 -9.95 12.38 4.78
CA ALA A 269 -10.57 12.99 3.63
C ALA A 269 -9.59 13.86 2.83
N LEU A 270 -9.47 13.64 1.51
CA LEU A 270 -8.62 14.42 0.62
C LEU A 270 -9.41 15.60 0.05
N THR A 271 -8.98 16.83 0.36
CA THR A 271 -9.70 18.06 0.01
C THR A 271 -8.75 19.03 -0.70
N ALA A 272 -9.11 19.54 -1.89
CA ALA A 272 -8.23 20.43 -2.64
C ALA A 272 -7.82 21.68 -1.84
N GLU A 273 -8.72 22.22 -1.01
CA GLU A 273 -8.47 23.19 0.08
C GLU A 273 -9.54 22.92 1.16
N VAL A 274 -9.18 22.98 2.46
CA VAL A 274 -10.11 22.77 3.58
C VAL A 274 -10.95 24.04 3.76
N ASP A 275 -12.22 24.01 3.36
CA ASP A 275 -13.17 25.08 3.67
C ASP A 275 -13.52 25.03 5.18
N ALA A 276 -13.92 26.15 5.78
CA ALA A 276 -14.21 26.22 7.23
C ALA A 276 -15.35 25.28 7.68
N ASP A 277 -16.19 24.86 6.73
CA ASP A 277 -17.37 24.03 6.95
C ASP A 277 -17.13 22.54 6.60
N ASP A 278 -15.97 22.18 6.02
CA ASP A 278 -15.63 20.79 5.72
C ASP A 278 -15.39 20.01 7.02
N THR A 279 -16.16 18.94 7.24
CA THR A 279 -16.08 18.15 8.49
C THR A 279 -16.08 16.65 8.23
N VAL A 280 -15.30 15.94 9.05
CA VAL A 280 -15.30 14.47 9.12
C VAL A 280 -15.92 14.07 10.45
N SER A 281 -16.91 13.19 10.40
CA SER A 281 -17.63 12.70 11.58
C SER A 281 -17.75 11.17 11.55
N TRP A 282 -17.81 10.58 12.75
CA TRP A 282 -18.06 9.16 12.94
C TRP A 282 -19.50 8.92 13.36
N VAL A 283 -20.10 7.86 12.85
CA VAL A 283 -21.45 7.43 13.17
C VAL A 283 -21.44 5.95 13.49
N TRP A 284 -22.10 5.56 14.58
CA TRP A 284 -22.33 4.17 14.96
C TRP A 284 -23.82 3.89 15.01
N ALA A 285 -24.30 2.96 14.17
CA ALA A 285 -25.72 2.61 14.08
C ALA A 285 -26.67 3.84 14.03
N ASP A 286 -26.36 4.79 13.13
CA ASP A 286 -27.11 6.05 12.92
C ASP A 286 -27.09 7.05 14.09
N ARG A 287 -26.21 6.86 15.08
CA ARG A 287 -26.05 7.76 16.23
C ARG A 287 -24.61 8.23 16.39
N ASP A 288 -24.43 9.36 17.09
CA ASP A 288 -23.11 9.84 17.47
C ASP A 288 -22.49 8.87 18.48
N PRO A 289 -21.31 8.29 18.20
CA PRO A 289 -20.61 7.40 19.11
C PRO A 289 -20.33 8.02 20.49
N ALA A 290 -20.12 9.34 20.58
CA ALA A 290 -19.86 10.02 21.84
C ALA A 290 -21.08 9.99 22.78
N GLU A 291 -22.30 10.07 22.23
CA GLU A 291 -23.54 9.98 23.00
C GLU A 291 -23.85 8.55 23.45
N VAL A 292 -23.50 7.56 22.61
CA VAL A 292 -23.79 6.15 22.92
C VAL A 292 -22.81 5.60 23.95
N PHE A 293 -21.53 5.91 23.83
CA PHE A 293 -20.46 5.24 24.55
C PHE A 293 -19.72 6.12 25.57
N HIS A 294 -20.07 7.41 25.66
CA HIS A 294 -19.64 8.39 26.67
C HIS A 294 -18.11 8.51 26.88
N GLN A 295 -17.51 7.56 27.61
CA GLN A 295 -16.14 7.62 28.13
C GLN A 295 -15.23 6.48 27.65
N THR A 296 -15.74 5.48 26.90
CA THR A 296 -14.92 4.39 26.35
C THR A 296 -14.26 4.75 25.02
N ILE A 297 -14.69 5.86 24.41
CA ILE A 297 -14.30 6.28 23.07
C ILE A 297 -13.63 7.66 23.12
N GLN A 298 -12.52 7.79 22.40
CA GLN A 298 -11.82 9.04 22.20
C GLN A 298 -11.77 9.36 20.71
N VAL A 299 -12.41 10.46 20.31
CA VAL A 299 -12.34 10.97 18.93
C VAL A 299 -11.36 12.13 18.90
N GLN A 300 -10.33 12.01 18.07
CA GLN A 300 -9.34 13.05 17.83
C GLN A 300 -9.42 13.51 16.37
N ASN A 301 -9.92 14.71 16.17
CA ASN A 301 -9.96 15.34 14.85
C ASN A 301 -8.71 16.20 14.65
N LYS A 302 -7.99 15.96 13.55
CA LYS A 302 -6.77 16.66 13.18
C LYS A 302 -6.96 17.35 11.83
N HIS A 303 -6.99 18.68 11.87
CA HIS A 303 -7.05 19.51 10.67
C HIS A 303 -5.64 19.99 10.32
N ILE A 304 -5.04 19.45 9.25
CA ILE A 304 -3.72 19.87 8.77
C ILE A 304 -3.93 20.78 7.55
N ARG A 305 -4.05 22.08 7.81
CA ARG A 305 -4.35 23.10 6.79
C ARG A 305 -3.30 23.18 5.67
N ASP A 306 -2.06 22.79 5.96
CA ASP A 306 -0.93 22.96 5.04
C ASP A 306 -0.87 21.92 3.89
N ASN A 307 -1.63 20.82 4.00
CA ASN A 307 -1.54 19.69 3.04
C ASN A 307 -2.88 19.26 2.39
N GLY A 308 -3.99 19.98 2.62
CA GLY A 308 -5.26 19.68 1.93
C GLY A 308 -5.88 18.31 2.28
N PHE A 309 -5.82 17.89 3.54
CA PHE A 309 -6.61 16.74 3.98
C PHE A 309 -7.09 16.89 5.43
N ILE A 310 -8.27 16.35 5.72
CA ILE A 310 -8.87 16.30 7.05
C ILE A 310 -8.73 14.87 7.57
N GLU A 311 -8.24 14.72 8.80
CA GLU A 311 -8.05 13.42 9.42
C GLU A 311 -8.84 13.33 10.72
N SER A 312 -9.56 12.23 10.92
CA SER A 312 -10.24 11.90 12.17
C SER A 312 -9.81 10.51 12.63
N ILE A 313 -9.33 10.42 13.87
CA ILE A 313 -8.90 9.18 14.51
C ILE A 313 -9.85 8.87 15.65
N LEU A 314 -10.52 7.73 15.55
CA LEU A 314 -11.38 7.15 16.56
C LEU A 314 -10.62 6.05 17.30
N VAL A 315 -10.47 6.20 18.61
CA VAL A 315 -9.78 5.24 19.48
C VAL A 315 -10.75 4.68 20.51
N ILE A 316 -10.85 3.35 20.58
CA ILE A 316 -11.61 2.62 21.59
C ILE A 316 -10.60 1.86 22.46
N ASN A 317 -10.33 2.33 23.67
CA ASN A 317 -9.24 1.81 24.53
C ASN A 317 -9.56 0.49 25.23
N GLN A 318 -10.84 0.23 25.50
CA GLN A 318 -11.30 -1.02 26.12
C GLN A 318 -12.55 -1.48 25.38
N LEU A 319 -12.33 -2.29 24.35
CA LEU A 319 -13.42 -2.88 23.58
C LEU A 319 -14.31 -3.74 24.48
N GLN A 320 -15.61 -3.51 24.37
CA GLN A 320 -16.69 -4.32 24.95
C GLN A 320 -17.59 -4.85 23.84
N THR A 321 -18.33 -5.93 24.12
CA THR A 321 -19.21 -6.58 23.14
C THR A 321 -20.26 -5.65 22.51
N ASN A 322 -20.69 -4.61 23.23
CA ASN A 322 -21.63 -3.58 22.77
C ASN A 322 -21.08 -2.64 21.69
N HIS A 323 -19.75 -2.59 21.45
CA HIS A 323 -19.17 -1.81 20.36
C HIS A 323 -19.27 -2.53 19.00
N SER A 324 -19.74 -3.78 18.99
CA SER A 324 -19.99 -4.55 17.77
C SER A 324 -21.05 -3.86 16.92
N GLY A 325 -20.79 -3.67 15.63
CA GLY A 325 -21.69 -3.00 14.72
C GLY A 325 -21.00 -2.36 13.54
N GLN A 326 -21.76 -1.58 12.76
CA GLN A 326 -21.25 -0.85 11.61
C GLN A 326 -20.82 0.56 12.04
N TRP A 327 -19.54 0.85 11.88
CA TRP A 327 -18.93 2.15 12.07
C TRP A 327 -18.84 2.85 10.73
N ARG A 328 -19.41 4.05 10.63
CA ARG A 328 -19.40 4.87 9.42
C ARG A 328 -18.56 6.11 9.64
N CYS A 329 -17.69 6.39 8.69
CA CYS A 329 -17.06 7.69 8.58
C CYS A 329 -17.77 8.49 7.48
N GLN A 330 -18.13 9.73 7.81
CA GLN A 330 -18.86 10.62 6.92
C GLN A 330 -18.08 11.92 6.74
N PHE A 331 -17.82 12.26 5.49
CA PHE A 331 -17.23 13.53 5.10
C PHE A 331 -18.34 14.40 4.51
N TYR A 332 -18.56 15.54 5.16
CA TYR A 332 -19.47 16.58 4.70
C TYR A 332 -18.65 17.69 4.07
N SER A 333 -18.93 17.96 2.80
CA SER A 333 -18.34 19.06 2.05
C SER A 333 -19.39 19.65 1.11
N ASP A 334 -19.20 20.92 0.75
CA ASP A 334 -19.98 21.59 -0.29
C ASP A 334 -19.92 20.86 -1.64
N ASP A 335 -18.90 20.01 -1.84
CA ASP A 335 -18.76 19.20 -3.05
C ASP A 335 -19.59 17.92 -3.07
N GLY A 336 -20.11 17.49 -1.93
CA GLY A 336 -20.93 16.29 -1.77
C GLY A 336 -20.59 15.53 -0.48
N ASN A 337 -21.57 14.78 0.04
CA ASN A 337 -21.36 13.95 1.22
C ASN A 337 -20.83 12.60 0.78
N HIS A 338 -19.65 12.25 1.24
CA HIS A 338 -19.08 10.93 1.04
C HIS A 338 -19.18 10.13 2.34
N THR A 339 -19.41 8.82 2.23
CA THR A 339 -19.51 7.95 3.40
C THR A 339 -18.85 6.62 3.13
N THR A 340 -18.05 6.15 4.08
CA THR A 340 -17.41 4.84 4.05
C THR A 340 -17.70 4.12 5.36
N SER A 341 -17.76 2.78 5.34
CA SER A 341 -18.20 2.00 6.50
C SER A 341 -17.33 0.77 6.74
N ILE A 342 -17.17 0.41 8.01
CA ILE A 342 -16.44 -0.77 8.47
C ILE A 342 -17.28 -1.51 9.50
N SER A 343 -17.38 -2.83 9.37
CA SER A 343 -18.05 -3.65 10.38
C SER A 343 -17.03 -4.13 11.40
N VAL A 344 -17.32 -3.92 12.67
CA VAL A 344 -16.50 -4.36 13.81
C VAL A 344 -17.28 -5.41 14.58
N ILE A 345 -16.65 -6.56 14.82
CA ILE A 345 -17.19 -7.64 15.66
C ILE A 345 -16.26 -7.81 16.86
N VAL A 346 -16.79 -7.62 18.06
CA VAL A 346 -16.04 -7.80 19.31
C VAL A 346 -16.37 -9.17 19.90
N ILE A 347 -15.36 -10.05 19.94
CA ILE A 347 -15.44 -11.39 20.51
C ILE A 347 -15.25 -11.29 22.03
N ASN A 348 -16.16 -11.89 22.78
CA ASN A 348 -16.12 -11.95 24.25
C ASN A 348 -14.80 -12.58 24.74
N ASN A 349 -14.19 -12.03 25.78
CA ASN A 349 -12.92 -12.50 26.34
C ASN A 349 -12.97 -13.91 26.96
N GLN A 350 -14.17 -14.44 27.24
CA GLN A 350 -14.41 -15.81 27.69
C GLN A 350 -14.34 -16.83 26.53
N THR A 351 -14.29 -16.34 25.29
CA THR A 351 -14.19 -17.20 24.11
C THR A 351 -12.81 -17.84 24.07
N ILE A 352 -12.75 -19.17 23.95
CA ILE A 352 -11.48 -19.89 23.83
C ILE A 352 -10.87 -19.56 22.46
N TYR A 353 -9.61 -19.11 22.46
CA TYR A 353 -8.87 -18.76 21.25
C TYR A 353 -7.42 -19.21 21.36
N CYS A 354 -6.75 -19.36 20.22
CA CYS A 354 -5.30 -19.54 20.15
C CYS A 354 -4.60 -18.18 20.02
N PRO A 355 -3.52 -17.93 20.80
CA PRO A 355 -2.79 -16.67 20.75
C PRO A 355 -2.03 -16.51 19.42
N ILE A 356 -1.52 -15.31 19.14
CA ILE A 356 -0.64 -15.11 17.97
C ILE A 356 0.60 -16.01 18.11
N GLN A 357 0.92 -16.77 17.07
CA GLN A 357 2.04 -17.71 17.08
C GLN A 357 2.91 -17.46 15.85
N VAL A 358 4.24 -17.51 16.02
CA VAL A 358 5.18 -17.47 14.90
C VAL A 358 5.84 -18.83 14.76
N THR A 359 5.79 -19.41 13.57
CA THR A 359 6.48 -20.66 13.23
C THR A 359 7.53 -20.38 12.17
N LYS A 360 8.70 -20.98 12.32
CA LYS A 360 9.81 -20.86 11.36
C LYS A 360 10.31 -22.26 11.01
N ASP A 361 10.31 -22.57 9.71
CA ASP A 361 10.84 -23.81 9.14
C ASP A 361 11.52 -23.52 7.79
N ASN A 362 11.95 -24.56 7.07
CA ASN A 362 12.51 -24.42 5.71
C ASN A 362 11.50 -23.97 4.64
N LYS A 363 10.20 -23.94 4.94
CA LYS A 363 9.11 -23.46 4.08
C LYS A 363 8.81 -21.98 4.28
N GLY A 364 9.32 -21.37 5.35
CA GLY A 364 9.27 -19.94 5.58
C GLY A 364 9.03 -19.55 7.04
N VAL A 365 8.67 -18.29 7.23
CA VAL A 365 8.24 -17.75 8.52
C VAL A 365 6.76 -17.41 8.40
N TYR A 366 5.93 -18.04 9.23
CA TYR A 366 4.48 -17.83 9.25
C TYR A 366 4.06 -17.20 10.57
N THR A 367 3.32 -16.10 10.49
CA THR A 367 2.71 -15.44 11.64
C THR A 367 1.22 -15.75 11.65
N TRP A 368 0.81 -16.60 12.58
CA TRP A 368 -0.56 -17.07 12.72
C TRP A 368 -1.36 -16.09 13.58
N PRO A 369 -2.45 -15.52 13.05
CA PRO A 369 -3.27 -14.55 13.77
C PRO A 369 -4.03 -15.20 14.93
N LYS A 370 -4.39 -14.38 15.91
CA LYS A 370 -5.25 -14.80 17.03
C LYS A 370 -6.57 -15.35 16.48
N THR A 371 -6.89 -16.61 16.77
CA THR A 371 -7.96 -17.35 16.09
C THR A 371 -8.86 -18.06 17.09
N VAL A 372 -10.18 -18.04 16.86
CA VAL A 372 -11.16 -18.72 17.72
C VAL A 372 -10.99 -20.23 17.65
N ALA A 373 -11.09 -20.90 18.79
CA ALA A 373 -10.96 -22.35 18.90
C ALA A 373 -11.88 -23.11 17.94
N GLY A 374 -11.34 -24.15 17.30
CA GLY A 374 -12.04 -24.99 16.32
C GLY A 374 -11.94 -24.53 14.86
N HIS A 375 -11.13 -23.51 14.54
CA HIS A 375 -10.93 -23.03 13.17
C HIS A 375 -9.55 -23.41 12.63
N LEU A 376 -9.52 -23.75 11.35
CA LEU A 376 -8.30 -23.90 10.56
C LEU A 376 -7.92 -22.54 9.97
N VAL A 377 -6.66 -22.14 10.14
CA VAL A 377 -6.12 -20.96 9.48
C VAL A 377 -5.30 -21.39 8.27
N GLU A 378 -5.55 -20.73 7.14
CA GLU A 378 -4.80 -20.93 5.90
C GLU A 378 -4.10 -19.62 5.52
N LEU A 379 -2.79 -19.70 5.28
CA LEU A 379 -1.96 -18.58 4.86
C LEU A 379 -1.30 -18.91 3.51
N PRO A 380 -1.07 -17.90 2.64
CA PRO A 380 -0.28 -18.11 1.44
C PRO A 380 1.14 -18.56 1.82
N CYS A 381 1.74 -19.44 1.01
CA CYS A 381 3.12 -19.85 1.20
C CYS A 381 4.08 -18.64 1.15
N ALA A 382 5.20 -18.72 1.87
CA ALA A 382 6.17 -17.63 1.95
C ALA A 382 6.85 -17.29 0.61
N VAL A 383 6.88 -18.24 -0.33
CA VAL A 383 7.28 -18.04 -1.72
C VAL A 383 6.04 -18.18 -2.59
N GLU A 384 5.87 -17.24 -3.53
CA GLU A 384 4.71 -17.21 -4.43
C GLU A 384 4.51 -18.57 -5.14
N SER A 385 3.38 -19.20 -4.84
CA SER A 385 2.91 -20.43 -5.47
C SER A 385 1.43 -20.30 -5.73
N THR A 386 0.98 -20.68 -6.92
CA THR A 386 -0.41 -20.45 -7.37
C THR A 386 -1.41 -21.47 -6.82
N GLN A 387 -0.95 -22.50 -6.09
CA GLN A 387 -1.79 -23.65 -5.71
C GLN A 387 -1.59 -24.18 -4.29
N ALA A 388 -0.61 -23.69 -3.53
CA ALA A 388 -0.29 -24.22 -2.21
C ALA A 388 -0.49 -23.16 -1.11
N GLN A 389 -0.97 -23.62 0.05
CA GLN A 389 -1.18 -22.81 1.24
C GLN A 389 -0.62 -23.55 2.47
N ALA A 390 -0.11 -22.80 3.42
CA ALA A 390 0.26 -23.31 4.74
C ALA A 390 -0.99 -23.30 5.63
N SER A 391 -1.16 -24.33 6.45
CA SER A 391 -2.31 -24.40 7.36
C SER A 391 -1.92 -24.74 8.80
N TYR A 392 -2.67 -24.20 9.76
CA TYR A 392 -2.48 -24.47 11.18
C TYR A 392 -3.82 -24.47 11.92
N MET A 393 -4.08 -25.50 12.72
CA MET A 393 -5.35 -25.68 13.40
C MET A 393 -5.33 -25.08 14.80
N CYS A 394 -6.32 -24.24 15.10
CA CYS A 394 -6.58 -23.82 16.47
C CYS A 394 -7.48 -24.87 17.15
N ALA A 395 -6.93 -25.67 18.05
CA ALA A 395 -7.65 -26.72 18.76
C ALA A 395 -8.80 -26.15 19.59
N ARG A 396 -9.80 -26.98 19.91
CA ARG A 396 -10.91 -26.60 20.81
C ARG A 396 -10.45 -26.15 22.20
N GLY A 397 -9.26 -26.57 22.61
CA GLY A 397 -8.63 -26.19 23.88
C GLY A 397 -7.84 -24.87 23.87
N GLY A 398 -7.84 -24.12 22.76
CA GLY A 398 -7.14 -22.82 22.68
C GLY A 398 -5.62 -22.91 22.51
N HIS A 399 -5.10 -24.03 22.01
CA HIS A 399 -3.70 -24.18 21.63
C HIS A 399 -3.60 -24.56 20.15
N TRP A 400 -2.50 -24.20 19.53
CA TRP A 400 -2.24 -24.56 18.15
C TRP A 400 -1.77 -26.02 18.04
N GLU A 401 -2.29 -26.75 17.06
CA GLU A 401 -1.89 -28.11 16.75
C GLU A 401 -1.92 -28.35 15.24
N GLN A 402 -1.24 -29.40 14.77
CA GLN A 402 -1.27 -29.83 13.36
C GLN A 402 -0.82 -28.74 12.37
N LEU A 403 0.44 -28.32 12.47
CA LEU A 403 1.06 -27.43 11.47
C LEU A 403 1.35 -28.21 10.18
N PHE A 404 0.81 -27.74 9.06
CA PHE A 404 1.03 -28.33 7.73
C PHE A 404 1.63 -27.30 6.77
N THR A 405 2.91 -27.47 6.43
CA THR A 405 3.65 -26.63 5.48
C THR A 405 4.25 -27.43 4.32
N ASP A 406 4.06 -28.76 4.27
CA ASP A 406 4.72 -29.67 3.33
C ASP A 406 4.45 -29.35 1.86
N ASN A 407 3.24 -28.89 1.54
CA ASN A 407 2.82 -28.53 0.18
C ASN A 407 3.44 -27.22 -0.31
N CYS A 408 4.02 -26.41 0.57
CA CYS A 408 4.69 -25.17 0.18
C CYS A 408 6.07 -25.46 -0.44
N PRO A 409 6.52 -24.64 -1.41
CA PRO A 409 7.90 -24.68 -1.90
C PRO A 409 8.88 -24.29 -0.79
N PHE A 410 10.14 -24.73 -0.90
CA PHE A 410 11.19 -24.33 0.04
C PHE A 410 11.51 -22.84 -0.10
N ALA A 411 11.38 -22.11 0.99
CA ALA A 411 11.77 -20.69 1.07
C ALA A 411 13.26 -20.52 1.40
N SER A 412 13.83 -21.49 2.11
CA SER A 412 15.26 -21.52 2.43
C SER A 412 16.08 -21.81 1.17
N GLU A 413 16.94 -20.85 0.80
CA GLU A 413 17.89 -21.04 -0.31
C GLU A 413 18.80 -22.24 -0.06
N THR A 414 19.22 -22.45 1.20
CA THR A 414 20.07 -23.57 1.59
C THR A 414 19.41 -24.90 1.29
N THR A 415 18.16 -25.07 1.71
CA THR A 415 17.40 -26.30 1.50
C THR A 415 17.18 -26.56 0.01
N ARG A 416 16.93 -25.52 -0.79
CA ARG A 416 16.70 -25.63 -2.24
C ARG A 416 17.96 -26.06 -2.99
N ILE A 417 19.13 -25.56 -2.60
CA ILE A 417 20.43 -25.99 -3.16
C ILE A 417 20.72 -27.44 -2.78
N LEU A 418 20.50 -27.83 -1.51
CA LEU A 418 20.70 -29.22 -1.07
C LEU A 418 19.75 -30.20 -1.77
N GLU A 419 18.51 -29.79 -2.02
CA GLU A 419 17.55 -30.58 -2.81
C GLU A 419 18.09 -30.83 -4.23
N GLN A 420 18.65 -29.82 -4.89
CA GLN A 420 19.24 -29.96 -6.23
C GLN A 420 20.39 -30.97 -6.25
N PHE A 421 21.29 -30.92 -5.27
CA PHE A 421 22.38 -31.90 -5.16
C PHE A 421 21.84 -33.32 -4.94
N SER A 422 20.81 -33.49 -4.11
CA SER A 422 20.22 -34.81 -3.83
C SER A 422 19.56 -35.47 -5.06
N LYS A 423 19.11 -34.66 -6.03
CA LYS A 423 18.44 -35.11 -7.27
C LYS A 423 19.38 -35.14 -8.49
N MET A 424 20.64 -34.76 -8.33
CA MET A 424 21.59 -34.68 -9.43
C MET A 424 21.90 -36.08 -9.99
N ASN A 425 21.86 -36.23 -11.32
CA ASN A 425 22.20 -37.48 -11.99
C ASN A 425 23.73 -37.60 -12.14
N LEU A 426 24.32 -38.62 -11.50
CA LEU A 426 25.77 -38.84 -11.46
C LEU A 426 26.31 -39.75 -12.58
N ASN A 427 25.51 -40.08 -13.60
CA ASN A 427 25.92 -40.93 -14.74
C ASN A 427 26.90 -40.26 -15.74
N SER A 428 27.54 -39.15 -15.37
CA SER A 428 28.45 -38.36 -16.21
C SER A 428 29.90 -38.89 -16.18
N SER A 429 30.79 -38.30 -16.98
CA SER A 429 32.23 -38.60 -16.94
C SER A 429 32.84 -38.37 -15.54
N GLU A 430 33.86 -39.16 -15.18
CA GLU A 430 34.45 -39.21 -13.83
C GLU A 430 34.89 -37.83 -13.30
N GLY A 431 35.52 -37.00 -14.14
CA GLY A 431 35.93 -35.64 -13.77
C GLY A 431 34.76 -34.69 -13.42
N SER A 432 33.55 -34.95 -13.93
CA SER A 432 32.34 -34.19 -13.61
C SER A 432 31.82 -34.53 -12.21
N VAL A 433 31.97 -35.79 -11.77
CA VAL A 433 31.50 -36.27 -10.47
C VAL A 433 32.31 -35.64 -9.33
N ILE A 434 33.63 -35.61 -9.46
CA ILE A 434 34.54 -35.00 -8.48
C ILE A 434 34.28 -33.50 -8.35
N GLU A 435 34.17 -32.78 -9.48
CA GLU A 435 33.92 -31.34 -9.45
C GLU A 435 32.55 -31.01 -8.83
N SER A 436 31.54 -31.83 -9.11
CA SER A 436 30.23 -31.70 -8.45
C SER A 436 30.33 -31.92 -6.93
N LEU A 437 31.05 -32.95 -6.49
CA LEU A 437 31.26 -33.21 -5.07
C LEU A 437 32.03 -32.07 -4.38
N ARG A 438 33.05 -31.49 -5.03
CA ARG A 438 33.77 -30.32 -4.48
C ARG A 438 32.85 -29.12 -4.27
N ARG A 439 31.90 -28.88 -5.18
CA ARG A 439 30.90 -27.82 -5.01
C ARG A 439 29.95 -28.11 -3.85
N PHE A 440 29.48 -29.35 -3.74
CA PHE A 440 28.66 -29.79 -2.62
C PHE A 440 29.40 -29.65 -1.29
N HIS A 441 30.63 -30.15 -1.21
CA HIS A 441 31.52 -30.05 -0.06
C HIS A 441 31.71 -28.59 0.38
N ASN A 442 32.12 -27.72 -0.54
CA ASN A 442 32.34 -26.30 -0.24
C ASN A 442 31.07 -25.61 0.26
N PHE A 443 29.90 -26.03 -0.22
CA PHE A 443 28.63 -25.51 0.25
C PHE A 443 28.27 -25.99 1.66
N THR A 444 28.45 -27.27 1.96
CA THR A 444 28.12 -27.86 3.27
C THR A 444 29.12 -27.53 4.38
N CYS A 445 30.36 -27.21 4.03
CA CYS A 445 31.44 -26.90 4.97
C CYS A 445 31.62 -25.39 5.21
N ASP A 446 30.84 -24.55 4.54
CA ASP A 446 30.81 -23.10 4.76
C ASP A 446 30.15 -22.77 6.12
N GLU A 447 30.96 -22.34 7.09
CA GLU A 447 30.50 -22.00 8.45
C GLU A 447 29.52 -20.81 8.50
N THR A 448 29.37 -20.06 7.40
CA THR A 448 28.37 -18.99 7.30
C THR A 448 26.97 -19.51 6.99
N LYS A 449 26.82 -20.76 6.54
CA LYS A 449 25.54 -21.39 6.22
C LYS A 449 24.99 -22.15 7.41
N GLN A 450 23.83 -21.71 7.91
CA GLN A 450 23.16 -22.39 9.02
C GLN A 450 22.25 -23.50 8.47
N LEU A 451 22.62 -24.77 8.71
CA LEU A 451 21.74 -25.93 8.48
C LEU A 451 20.73 -25.97 9.63
N SER A 452 19.57 -25.38 9.41
CA SER A 452 18.62 -25.07 10.49
C SER A 452 17.46 -26.06 10.58
N ASP A 453 17.32 -26.95 9.61
CA ASP A 453 16.16 -27.84 9.49
C ASP A 453 16.57 -29.32 9.32
N LYS A 454 15.73 -30.23 9.84
CA LYS A 454 15.93 -31.69 9.71
C LYS A 454 16.02 -32.16 8.25
N VAL A 455 15.33 -31.49 7.34
CA VAL A 455 15.31 -31.82 5.91
C VAL A 455 16.65 -31.50 5.25
N ASP A 456 17.38 -30.48 5.72
CA ASP A 456 18.71 -30.16 5.21
C ASP A 456 19.67 -31.35 5.41
N ILE A 457 19.65 -31.92 6.61
CA ILE A 457 20.46 -33.11 6.97
C ILE A 457 20.03 -34.33 6.15
N ALA A 458 18.72 -34.48 5.89
CA ALA A 458 18.20 -35.58 5.07
C ALA A 458 18.66 -35.50 3.61
N PHE A 459 18.69 -34.29 3.02
CA PHE A 459 19.24 -34.08 1.68
C PHE A 459 20.75 -34.29 1.62
N ILE A 460 21.48 -33.90 2.68
CA ILE A 460 22.92 -34.18 2.78
C ILE A 460 23.16 -35.69 2.81
N ALA A 461 22.46 -36.43 3.67
CA ALA A 461 22.59 -37.89 3.74
C ALA A 461 22.27 -38.58 2.40
N THR A 462 21.24 -38.10 1.70
CA THR A 462 20.86 -38.62 0.38
C THR A 462 21.90 -38.31 -0.68
N THR A 463 22.46 -37.11 -0.66
CA THR A 463 23.55 -36.74 -1.56
C THR A 463 24.78 -37.61 -1.30
N VAL A 464 25.17 -37.81 -0.04
CA VAL A 464 26.30 -38.69 0.34
C VAL A 464 26.09 -40.11 -0.20
N ASP A 465 24.91 -40.69 0.03
CA ASP A 465 24.58 -42.05 -0.45
C ASP A 465 24.72 -42.18 -1.98
N ASN A 466 24.30 -41.16 -2.74
CA ASN A 466 24.43 -41.16 -4.19
C ASN A 466 25.90 -41.26 -4.65
N TYR A 467 26.81 -40.58 -3.95
CA TYR A 467 28.25 -40.61 -4.27
C TYR A 467 28.97 -41.89 -3.81
N LEU A 468 28.44 -42.62 -2.82
CA LEU A 468 29.10 -43.82 -2.26
C LEU A 468 29.43 -44.87 -3.32
N SER A 469 28.55 -45.06 -4.32
CA SER A 469 28.77 -46.03 -5.40
C SER A 469 29.99 -45.73 -6.29
N HIS A 470 30.49 -44.49 -6.27
CA HIS A 470 31.62 -44.03 -7.07
C HIS A 470 32.96 -44.07 -6.31
N VAL A 471 32.94 -44.14 -4.98
CA VAL A 471 34.13 -44.14 -4.11
C VAL A 471 35.14 -45.25 -4.45
N PRO A 472 34.75 -46.48 -4.82
CA PRO A 472 35.72 -47.53 -5.15
C PRO A 472 36.60 -47.20 -6.37
N ARG A 473 36.10 -46.35 -7.28
CA ARG A 473 36.81 -45.92 -8.49
C ARG A 473 37.62 -44.65 -8.26
N GLU A 474 37.09 -43.74 -7.45
CA GLU A 474 37.68 -42.42 -7.19
C GLU A 474 37.89 -42.19 -5.69
N ARG A 475 39.06 -42.57 -5.18
CA ARG A 475 39.38 -42.52 -3.74
C ARG A 475 39.37 -41.12 -3.14
N GLU A 476 39.61 -40.08 -3.94
CA GLU A 476 39.54 -38.68 -3.52
C GLU A 476 38.13 -38.29 -3.04
N LEU A 477 37.08 -38.92 -3.59
CA LEU A 477 35.70 -38.65 -3.16
C LEU A 477 35.49 -39.00 -1.68
N GLY A 478 36.15 -40.06 -1.20
CA GLY A 478 36.02 -40.50 0.19
C GLY A 478 36.47 -39.43 1.18
N ASP A 479 37.60 -38.77 0.92
CA ASP A 479 38.14 -37.70 1.77
C ASP A 479 37.16 -36.53 1.91
N LEU A 480 36.61 -36.06 0.78
CA LEU A 480 35.62 -34.97 0.74
C LEU A 480 34.31 -35.37 1.43
N LEU A 481 33.82 -36.60 1.24
CA LEU A 481 32.59 -37.07 1.89
C LEU A 481 32.74 -37.15 3.41
N VAL A 482 33.89 -37.61 3.91
CA VAL A 482 34.15 -37.62 5.37
C VAL A 482 34.22 -36.19 5.93
N GLU A 483 34.74 -35.21 5.17
CA GLU A 483 34.67 -33.79 5.55
C GLU A 483 33.23 -33.27 5.66
N VAL A 484 32.35 -33.66 4.73
CA VAL A 484 30.91 -33.32 4.82
C VAL A 484 30.29 -33.90 6.09
N VAL A 485 30.53 -35.18 6.40
CA VAL A 485 29.99 -35.79 7.63
C VAL A 485 30.55 -35.11 8.88
N ASN A 486 31.84 -34.78 8.88
CA ASN A 486 32.48 -34.02 9.95
C ASN A 486 31.87 -32.62 10.14
N SER A 487 31.44 -31.95 9.06
CA SER A 487 30.69 -30.68 9.14
C SER A 487 29.29 -30.87 9.73
N VAL A 488 28.57 -31.91 9.34
CA VAL A 488 27.23 -32.23 9.88
C VAL A 488 27.27 -32.51 11.38
N MET A 489 28.34 -33.12 11.89
CA MET A 489 28.51 -33.36 13.33
C MET A 489 28.58 -32.08 14.18
N LYS A 490 28.91 -30.94 13.58
CA LYS A 490 28.93 -29.64 14.27
C LYS A 490 27.53 -29.03 14.45
N GLN A 491 26.49 -29.61 13.84
CA GLN A 491 25.13 -29.09 13.90
C GLN A 491 24.46 -29.34 15.27
N PRO A 492 23.45 -28.54 15.66
CA PRO A 492 22.75 -28.70 16.93
C PRO A 492 22.13 -30.09 17.09
N GLN A 493 22.20 -30.64 18.31
CA GLN A 493 21.73 -31.99 18.61
C GLN A 493 20.22 -32.15 18.38
N GLU A 494 19.43 -31.08 18.55
CA GLU A 494 17.99 -31.07 18.30
C GLU A 494 17.68 -31.36 16.83
N VAL A 495 18.39 -30.70 15.91
CA VAL A 495 18.20 -30.86 14.47
C VAL A 495 18.60 -32.27 14.03
N LEU A 496 19.74 -32.77 14.53
CA LEU A 496 20.23 -34.12 14.22
C LEU A 496 19.29 -35.21 14.76
N THR A 497 18.75 -35.05 15.97
CA THR A 497 17.81 -36.00 16.56
C THR A 497 16.51 -36.07 15.75
N GLU A 498 16.01 -34.92 15.30
CA GLU A 498 14.78 -34.82 14.53
C GLU A 498 14.96 -35.33 13.08
N ALA A 499 16.15 -35.10 12.48
CA ALA A 499 16.55 -35.69 11.21
C ALA A 499 16.70 -37.21 11.29
N GLN A 500 17.27 -37.74 12.36
CA GLN A 500 17.32 -39.18 12.59
C GLN A 500 15.91 -39.76 12.73
N ARG A 501 15.06 -39.15 13.57
CA ARG A 501 13.70 -39.64 13.81
C ARG A 501 12.84 -39.67 12.54
N SER A 502 12.96 -38.63 11.71
CA SER A 502 12.13 -38.49 10.50
C SER A 502 12.69 -39.24 9.30
N PHE A 503 14.01 -39.32 9.13
CA PHE A 503 14.65 -39.74 7.88
C PHE A 503 15.78 -40.77 8.04
N ASN A 504 16.09 -41.24 9.26
CA ASN A 504 17.26 -42.07 9.56
C ASN A 504 18.58 -41.49 9.04
N ALA A 505 18.66 -40.15 8.94
CA ALA A 505 19.76 -39.48 8.25
C ALA A 505 21.12 -39.71 8.93
N CYS A 506 21.18 -39.66 10.26
CA CYS A 506 22.44 -39.84 10.99
C CYS A 506 22.98 -41.26 10.87
N SER A 507 22.13 -42.29 10.97
CA SER A 507 22.54 -43.68 10.75
C SER A 507 23.08 -43.93 9.34
N ARG A 508 22.48 -43.31 8.33
CA ARG A 508 22.96 -43.37 6.94
C ARG A 508 24.33 -42.73 6.80
N LEU A 509 24.54 -41.55 7.39
CA LEU A 509 25.84 -40.87 7.39
C LEU A 509 26.93 -41.69 8.10
N VAL A 510 26.62 -42.34 9.22
CA VAL A 510 27.57 -43.24 9.91
C VAL A 510 27.93 -44.42 9.01
N SER A 511 26.93 -45.10 8.45
CA SER A 511 27.15 -46.22 7.52
C SER A 511 27.93 -45.82 6.26
N ALA A 512 27.74 -44.59 5.79
CA ALA A 512 28.50 -44.01 4.68
C ALA A 512 29.99 -43.89 5.03
N VAL A 513 30.33 -43.37 6.22
CA VAL A 513 31.73 -43.27 6.68
C VAL A 513 32.36 -44.67 6.81
N GLU A 514 31.63 -45.64 7.37
CA GLU A 514 32.08 -47.03 7.48
C GLU A 514 32.37 -47.64 6.10
N THR A 515 31.52 -47.36 5.12
CA THR A 515 31.68 -47.82 3.73
C THR A 515 32.90 -47.18 3.07
N ILE A 516 33.11 -45.86 3.27
CA ILE A 516 34.25 -45.13 2.71
C ILE A 516 35.58 -45.68 3.23
N ALA A 517 35.63 -46.04 4.52
CA ALA A 517 36.84 -46.55 5.15
C ALA A 517 37.38 -47.84 4.51
N HIS A 518 36.53 -48.61 3.81
CA HIS A 518 36.96 -49.80 3.07
C HIS A 518 37.82 -49.49 1.83
N PHE A 519 37.65 -48.29 1.27
CA PHE A 519 38.28 -47.89 0.01
C PHE A 519 39.31 -46.77 0.17
N THR A 520 39.27 -46.05 1.30
CA THR A 520 40.08 -44.86 1.56
C THR A 520 41.10 -45.12 2.69
N PRO A 521 42.41 -44.85 2.46
CA PRO A 521 43.45 -44.99 3.48
C PRO A 521 43.18 -44.18 4.76
N ALA A 522 43.61 -44.71 5.91
CA ALA A 522 43.34 -44.19 7.26
C ALA A 522 43.68 -42.69 7.47
N PHE A 523 44.77 -42.19 6.87
CA PHE A 523 45.19 -40.79 7.04
C PHE A 523 44.24 -39.78 6.36
N GLN A 524 43.45 -40.22 5.38
CA GLN A 524 42.45 -39.39 4.70
C GLN A 524 41.08 -39.47 5.41
N ALA A 525 40.82 -40.55 6.15
CA ALA A 525 39.59 -40.75 6.90
C ALA A 525 39.60 -40.13 8.31
N GLN A 526 40.67 -39.40 8.68
CA GLN A 526 40.77 -38.68 9.94
C GLN A 526 40.51 -37.18 9.72
N LYS A 527 39.37 -36.72 10.23
CA LYS A 527 38.96 -35.31 10.28
C LYS A 527 38.63 -34.95 11.72
N GLY A 528 38.60 -33.65 12.06
CA GLY A 528 38.62 -33.18 13.46
C GLY A 528 37.64 -33.88 14.43
N ASN A 529 36.45 -34.29 13.98
CA ASN A 529 35.43 -34.97 14.80
C ASN A 529 35.21 -36.45 14.48
N VAL A 530 35.87 -37.00 13.44
CA VAL A 530 35.69 -38.37 12.96
C VAL A 530 37.02 -38.96 12.56
N ALA A 531 37.36 -40.13 13.08
CA ALA A 531 38.47 -40.92 12.58
C ALA A 531 38.02 -42.36 12.38
N VAL A 532 38.23 -42.90 11.18
CA VAL A 532 37.89 -44.28 10.88
C VAL A 532 39.07 -44.98 10.21
N GLN A 533 39.39 -46.17 10.70
CA GLN A 533 40.48 -46.98 10.17
C GLN A 533 40.05 -48.45 10.07
N GLU A 534 40.23 -49.02 8.89
CA GLU A 534 40.07 -50.44 8.64
C GLU A 534 41.43 -51.17 8.72
N PHE A 535 41.43 -52.33 9.36
CA PHE A 535 42.58 -53.23 9.47
C PHE A 535 42.25 -54.57 8.82
N ALA A 536 43.00 -54.92 7.77
CA ALA A 536 43.01 -56.28 7.25
C ALA A 536 43.87 -57.16 8.16
N ILE A 537 43.25 -58.12 8.84
CA ILE A 537 43.90 -58.97 9.84
C ILE A 537 43.65 -60.46 9.56
N THR A 538 44.59 -61.30 9.94
CA THR A 538 44.43 -62.76 9.91
C THR A 538 44.20 -63.27 11.33
N ARG A 539 43.31 -64.26 11.50
CA ARG A 539 42.98 -64.82 12.82
C ARG A 539 44.23 -65.29 13.59
N GLN A 540 45.19 -65.88 12.88
CA GLN A 540 46.45 -66.37 13.44
C GLN A 540 47.49 -65.26 13.71
N GLY A 541 47.40 -64.12 13.02
CA GLY A 541 48.36 -63.02 13.12
C GLY A 541 47.93 -61.90 14.07
N PHE A 542 46.70 -61.94 14.59
CA PHE A 542 46.17 -60.86 15.42
C PHE A 542 46.58 -61.01 16.89
N HIS A 543 47.44 -60.10 17.35
CA HIS A 543 47.96 -60.09 18.72
C HIS A 543 47.30 -59.03 19.62
N GLY A 544 46.23 -58.40 19.13
CA GLY A 544 45.55 -57.27 19.77
C GLY A 544 45.83 -55.94 19.08
N LEU A 545 44.95 -54.97 19.29
CA LEU A 545 44.98 -53.63 18.70
C LEU A 545 44.67 -52.60 19.78
N THR A 546 45.47 -51.55 19.85
CA THR A 546 45.20 -50.40 20.73
C THR A 546 45.08 -49.15 19.87
N CYS A 547 43.91 -48.53 19.88
CA CYS A 547 43.63 -47.28 19.18
C CYS A 547 43.37 -46.17 20.19
N THR A 548 44.07 -45.05 20.06
CA THR A 548 43.99 -43.94 21.01
C THR A 548 43.79 -42.62 20.28
N TRP A 549 42.85 -41.83 20.79
CA TRP A 549 42.51 -40.49 20.34
C TRP A 549 43.14 -39.48 21.30
N TYR A 550 44.08 -38.72 20.78
CA TYR A 550 44.80 -37.67 21.49
C TYR A 550 44.23 -36.31 21.11
N SER A 551 44.19 -35.35 22.03
CA SER A 551 43.95 -33.94 21.71
C SER A 551 45.12 -33.05 22.14
N HIS A 552 45.38 -32.01 21.34
CA HIS A 552 46.40 -31.01 21.60
C HIS A 552 45.73 -29.71 22.06
N HIS A 553 45.80 -29.42 23.37
CA HIS A 553 45.18 -28.25 24.00
C HIS A 553 43.74 -27.94 23.52
N GLY A 554 42.94 -29.01 23.28
CA GLY A 554 41.52 -28.91 22.89
C GLY A 554 41.24 -28.47 21.44
N LYS A 555 42.19 -28.58 20.49
CA LYS A 555 41.98 -28.09 19.10
C LYS A 555 42.21 -29.09 17.97
N ILE A 556 43.23 -29.94 18.07
CA ILE A 556 43.57 -30.90 17.00
C ILE A 556 43.68 -32.27 17.64
N SER A 557 42.98 -33.23 17.03
CA SER A 557 42.93 -34.60 17.52
C SER A 557 43.69 -35.55 16.63
N ASP A 558 44.65 -36.27 17.20
CA ASP A 558 45.41 -37.32 16.53
C ASP A 558 44.82 -38.69 16.88
N PHE A 559 44.36 -39.44 15.89
CA PHE A 559 43.92 -40.82 16.07
C PHE A 559 45.03 -41.78 15.64
N LEU A 560 45.52 -42.60 16.57
CA LEU A 560 46.63 -43.52 16.33
C LEU A 560 46.28 -44.92 16.81
N CYS A 561 46.50 -45.90 15.94
CA CYS A 561 46.27 -47.30 16.22
C CYS A 561 47.55 -48.12 16.07
N PHE A 562 47.82 -49.00 17.03
CA PHE A 562 48.98 -49.86 17.06
C PHE A 562 48.56 -51.31 17.26
N VAL A 563 49.06 -52.20 16.42
CA VAL A 563 48.94 -53.65 16.63
C VAL A 563 49.99 -54.03 17.68
N ALA A 564 49.64 -54.90 18.64
CA ALA A 564 50.44 -55.18 19.85
C ALA A 564 51.91 -55.62 19.62
N ASN A 565 52.31 -55.92 18.39
CA ASN A 565 53.70 -56.22 18.01
C ASN A 565 54.56 -54.97 17.77
N GLU A 566 53.97 -53.78 17.65
CA GLU A 566 54.68 -52.51 17.45
C GLU A 566 54.72 -51.70 18.75
N THR A 567 55.92 -51.48 19.29
CA THR A 567 56.13 -50.57 20.42
C THR A 567 56.20 -49.14 19.89
N ALA A 568 55.12 -48.39 20.02
CA ALA A 568 55.10 -46.98 19.62
C ALA A 568 55.64 -46.08 20.73
N PHE A 569 56.76 -45.41 20.47
CA PHE A 569 57.23 -44.28 21.28
C PHE A 569 56.39 -43.05 20.93
N ILE A 570 55.39 -42.76 21.74
CA ILE A 570 54.57 -41.55 21.57
C ILE A 570 55.23 -40.44 22.38
N GLY A 571 55.66 -39.37 21.70
CA GLY A 571 56.04 -38.13 22.36
C GLY A 571 54.82 -37.54 23.06
N THR A 572 54.70 -37.74 24.37
CA THR A 572 53.55 -37.31 25.19
C THR A 572 53.63 -35.86 25.66
N LYS A 573 54.67 -35.11 25.26
CA LYS A 573 54.70 -33.67 25.51
C LYS A 573 53.54 -33.03 24.72
N ASP A 574 52.62 -32.42 25.46
CA ASP A 574 51.49 -31.61 24.97
C ASP A 574 50.29 -32.38 24.36
N LYS A 575 50.20 -33.71 24.56
CA LYS A 575 49.03 -34.53 24.13
C LYS A 575 48.22 -35.05 25.31
N VAL A 576 46.89 -34.89 25.26
CA VAL A 576 45.93 -35.44 26.24
C VAL A 576 45.18 -36.61 25.61
N VAL A 577 45.05 -37.73 26.30
CA VAL A 577 44.22 -38.86 25.83
C VAL A 577 42.75 -38.57 26.14
N GLU A 578 41.90 -38.50 25.11
CA GLU A 578 40.45 -38.30 25.27
C GLU A 578 39.70 -39.64 25.27
N ALA A 579 40.12 -40.57 24.40
CA ALA A 579 39.55 -41.91 24.31
C ALA A 579 40.61 -42.93 23.90
N SER A 580 40.46 -44.17 24.36
CA SER A 580 41.28 -45.30 23.94
C SER A 580 40.45 -46.56 23.92
N ILE A 581 40.61 -47.39 22.88
CA ILE A 581 40.00 -48.69 22.75
C ILE A 581 41.09 -49.75 22.60
N GLN A 582 40.98 -50.80 23.39
CA GLN A 582 41.87 -51.95 23.33
C GLN A 582 41.08 -53.18 22.93
N VAL A 583 41.44 -53.75 21.79
CA VAL A 583 40.90 -55.01 21.27
C VAL A 583 41.85 -56.13 21.66
N PRO A 584 41.43 -57.09 22.49
CA PRO A 584 42.30 -58.15 22.98
C PRO A 584 42.60 -59.18 21.87
N ALA A 585 43.77 -59.83 21.96
CA ALA A 585 44.17 -60.91 21.03
C ALA A 585 43.14 -62.05 20.94
N ARG A 586 42.36 -62.27 22.00
CA ARG A 586 41.33 -63.32 22.10
C ARG A 586 40.05 -63.04 21.30
N LEU A 587 39.96 -61.92 20.57
CA LEU A 587 38.76 -61.55 19.82
C LEU A 587 38.25 -62.70 18.92
N PHE A 588 39.17 -63.41 18.25
CA PHE A 588 38.82 -64.48 17.31
C PHE A 588 38.71 -65.87 17.94
N GLU A 589 39.06 -66.03 19.21
CA GLU A 589 39.04 -67.33 19.91
C GLU A 589 37.60 -67.88 20.00
N GLN A 590 36.61 -67.01 20.25
CA GLN A 590 35.20 -67.40 20.28
C GLN A 590 34.65 -67.80 18.90
N LEU A 591 35.12 -67.17 17.83
CA LEU A 591 34.70 -67.46 16.45
C LEU A 591 35.28 -68.80 15.95
N GLU A 592 36.48 -69.15 16.39
CA GLU A 592 37.07 -70.47 16.18
C GLU A 592 36.32 -71.56 16.96
N VAL A 593 35.96 -71.30 18.22
CA VAL A 593 35.16 -72.23 19.04
C VAL A 593 33.77 -72.49 18.44
N GLN A 594 33.17 -71.50 17.78
CA GLN A 594 31.89 -71.63 17.08
C GLN A 594 32.00 -72.28 15.68
N GLY A 595 33.20 -72.65 15.22
CA GLY A 595 33.40 -73.35 13.96
C GLY A 595 33.12 -72.51 12.71
N ILE A 596 33.14 -71.19 12.83
CA ILE A 596 32.91 -70.29 11.68
C ILE A 596 34.18 -70.30 10.81
N PRO A 597 34.10 -70.72 9.52
CA PRO A 597 35.28 -70.79 8.66
C PRO A 597 35.90 -69.40 8.44
N SER A 598 37.23 -69.34 8.40
CA SER A 598 37.96 -68.10 8.12
C SER A 598 37.79 -67.67 6.66
N SER A 599 37.55 -66.37 6.42
CA SER A 599 37.51 -65.83 5.06
C SER A 599 38.89 -65.99 4.38
N PRO A 600 38.95 -66.44 3.11
CA PRO A 600 40.21 -66.55 2.37
C PRO A 600 40.89 -65.19 2.10
N SER A 601 40.16 -64.08 2.24
CA SER A 601 40.69 -62.71 2.13
C SER A 601 41.20 -62.13 3.45
N GLY A 602 41.10 -62.86 4.57
CA GLY A 602 41.30 -62.32 5.92
C GLY A 602 40.03 -61.70 6.50
N GLU A 603 40.10 -61.31 7.78
CA GLU A 603 39.04 -60.60 8.49
C GLU A 603 39.31 -59.08 8.44
N HIS A 604 38.24 -58.29 8.42
CA HIS A 604 38.32 -56.83 8.39
C HIS A 604 37.85 -56.27 9.73
N LEU A 605 38.74 -55.60 10.46
CA LEU A 605 38.40 -54.93 11.71
C LEU A 605 38.31 -53.44 11.47
N LEU A 606 37.13 -52.86 11.66
CA LEU A 606 36.90 -51.43 11.57
C LEU A 606 36.97 -50.82 12.97
N VAL A 607 37.76 -49.77 13.14
CA VAL A 607 37.74 -48.93 14.33
C VAL A 607 37.35 -47.52 13.92
N ALA A 608 36.20 -47.07 14.43
CA ALA A 608 35.70 -45.72 14.24
C ALA A 608 35.65 -44.98 15.60
N MET A 609 36.11 -43.75 15.62
CA MET A 609 36.00 -42.85 16.76
C MET A 609 35.35 -41.54 16.34
N TYR A 610 34.47 -41.05 17.21
CA TYR A 610 33.69 -39.83 17.02
C TYR A 610 33.90 -38.95 18.25
N SER A 611 34.13 -37.64 18.04
CA SER A 611 34.32 -36.69 19.15
C SER A 611 33.05 -36.45 19.98
N SER A 612 31.88 -36.76 19.41
CA SER A 612 30.57 -36.65 20.09
C SER A 612 29.60 -37.74 19.63
N GLY A 613 28.63 -38.05 20.50
CA GLY A 613 27.54 -38.97 20.21
C GLY A 613 26.39 -38.36 19.40
N HIS A 614 26.55 -37.16 18.81
CA HIS A 614 25.43 -36.43 18.19
C HIS A 614 24.78 -37.17 16.99
N LEU A 615 25.54 -37.98 16.25
CA LEU A 615 25.00 -38.83 15.18
C LEU A 615 24.36 -40.13 15.71
N PHE A 616 24.46 -40.40 17.01
CA PHE A 616 23.95 -41.60 17.67
C PHE A 616 22.87 -41.24 18.71
N PRO A 617 21.75 -40.61 18.32
CA PRO A 617 20.74 -40.21 19.27
C PRO A 617 20.19 -41.45 20.00
N HIS A 618 20.08 -41.34 21.33
CA HIS A 618 19.71 -42.43 22.20
C HIS A 618 18.39 -43.10 21.78
N PHE A 619 18.46 -44.37 21.36
CA PHE A 619 17.31 -45.24 21.49
C PHE A 619 17.06 -45.43 22.99
N ASN A 620 15.81 -45.27 23.38
CA ASN A 620 15.29 -45.47 24.74
C ASN A 620 16.07 -46.58 25.47
N LYS A 621 16.50 -46.34 26.72
CA LYS A 621 17.30 -47.21 27.60
C LYS A 621 16.72 -48.63 27.85
N SER A 622 15.73 -49.08 27.07
CA SER A 622 15.06 -50.37 27.17
C SER A 622 15.43 -51.37 26.06
N LYS A 623 16.30 -51.02 25.10
CA LYS A 623 16.86 -52.00 24.16
C LYS A 623 18.38 -51.89 24.16
N GLN A 624 19.02 -52.76 24.94
CA GLN A 624 20.38 -53.18 24.63
C GLN A 624 20.38 -53.68 23.18
N VAL A 625 21.18 -53.04 22.33
CA VAL A 625 21.51 -53.59 21.02
C VAL A 625 22.46 -54.76 21.31
N THR A 626 21.94 -55.96 21.16
CA THR A 626 22.70 -57.23 21.10
C THR A 626 23.51 -57.32 19.82
#